data_AF-A0A7W1PQ57-F1
#
_entry.id   AF-A0A7W1PQ57-F1
#
_cell.length_a   1.000
_cell.length_b   1.000
_cell.length_c   1.000
_cell.angle_alpha   90.00
_cell.angle_beta   90.00
_cell.angle_gamma   90.00
#
_symmetry.space_group_name_H-M   'P 1'
#
loop_
_entity.id
_entity.type
_entity.pdbx_description
1 polymer ?
#
loop_
_entity_poly.entity_id
_entity_poly.type
_entity_poly.pdbx_seq_one_letter_code
_entity_poly.pdbx_strand_id
1 'polypeptide(L)'
;MTTHTGSATDPDGYSLVLNGVNIGPMAVEDTLLLPNVPEAEYSVGLTGIAPNCDSGGGNPRGIRVEGGRVARVIFQVKCHLQDPGSDRTF
;
A
#
# COMPACT_ATOMS: atom_id res chain seq x y z
N MET A 1 31.02 -6.12 17.26
CA MET A 1 29.94 -6.59 16.38
C MET A 1 28.91 -5.48 16.29
N THR A 2 28.60 -5.00 15.10
CA THR A 2 27.50 -4.07 14.88
C THR A 2 26.33 -4.86 14.31
N THR A 3 25.21 -4.90 15.05
CA THR A 3 23.94 -5.45 14.57
C THR A 3 23.12 -4.32 13.96
N HIS A 4 22.71 -4.50 12.72
CA HIS A 4 21.79 -3.60 12.02
C HIS A 4 20.39 -4.21 12.12
N THR A 5 19.46 -3.52 12.77
CA THR A 5 18.06 -3.97 12.90
C THR A 5 17.17 -2.95 12.17
N GLY A 6 17.05 -3.09 10.85
CA GLY A 6 16.10 -2.33 10.05
C GLY A 6 15.36 -3.30 9.14
N SER A 7 14.02 -3.29 9.18
CA SER A 7 13.20 -4.05 8.23
C SER A 7 12.96 -3.22 6.97
N ALA A 8 13.21 -3.80 5.80
CA ALA A 8 12.82 -3.21 4.51
C ALA A 8 11.34 -3.51 4.21
N THR A 9 10.48 -3.37 5.21
CA THR A 9 9.08 -3.77 5.17
C THR A 9 8.29 -2.81 6.03
N ASP A 10 7.06 -2.53 5.63
CA ASP A 10 6.07 -1.80 6.40
C ASP A 10 5.51 -2.73 7.51
N PRO A 11 5.88 -2.55 8.79
CA PRO A 11 5.57 -3.54 9.82
C PRO A 11 4.11 -3.55 10.26
N ASP A 12 3.43 -2.41 10.21
CA ASP A 12 2.00 -2.25 10.49
C ASP A 12 1.11 -2.46 9.25
N GLY A 13 1.72 -2.42 8.06
CA GLY A 13 1.07 -2.74 6.80
C GLY A 13 0.31 -1.54 6.24
N TYR A 14 -0.72 -1.82 5.45
CA TYR A 14 -1.43 -0.78 4.70
C TYR A 14 -2.91 -0.75 5.09
N SER A 15 -3.60 0.32 4.70
CA SER A 15 -5.05 0.31 4.60
C SER A 15 -5.51 0.63 3.19
N LEU A 16 -6.49 -0.14 2.70
CA LEU A 16 -7.12 0.13 1.41
C LEU A 16 -8.08 1.31 1.54
N VAL A 17 -8.00 2.23 0.60
CA VAL A 17 -8.92 3.34 0.44
C VAL A 17 -9.59 3.25 -0.92
N LEU A 18 -10.91 3.32 -0.96
CA LEU A 18 -11.70 3.33 -2.19
C LEU A 18 -12.49 4.64 -2.25
N ASN A 19 -12.24 5.46 -3.26
CA ASN A 19 -12.85 6.80 -3.42
C ASN A 19 -12.71 7.69 -2.17
N GLY A 20 -11.58 7.58 -1.47
CA GLY A 20 -11.33 8.33 -0.23
C GLY A 20 -11.90 7.69 1.03
N VAL A 21 -12.66 6.60 0.93
CA VAL A 21 -13.22 5.86 2.07
C VAL A 21 -12.27 4.73 2.46
N ASN A 22 -11.89 4.68 3.74
CA ASN A 22 -11.10 3.57 4.28
C ASN A 22 -11.95 2.29 4.31
N ILE A 23 -11.47 1.25 3.63
CA ILE A 23 -12.17 -0.04 3.49
C ILE A 23 -11.67 -1.05 4.53
N GLY A 24 -10.41 -0.96 4.92
CA GLY A 24 -9.83 -1.79 5.97
C GLY A 24 -8.33 -2.02 5.82
N PRO A 25 -7.73 -2.75 6.77
CA PRO A 25 -6.31 -3.08 6.76
C PRO A 25 -5.98 -4.12 5.67
N MET A 26 -4.72 -4.10 5.23
CA MET A 26 -4.10 -5.05 4.32
C MET A 26 -2.66 -5.32 4.75
N ALA A 27 -2.25 -6.59 4.83
CA ALA A 27 -0.85 -6.93 5.09
C ALA A 27 0.04 -6.75 3.84
N VAL A 28 1.37 -6.84 4.02
CA VAL A 28 2.39 -6.53 3.00
C VAL A 28 2.32 -7.43 1.75
N GLU A 29 1.80 -8.64 1.87
CA GLU A 29 1.61 -9.59 0.77
C GLU A 29 0.17 -10.11 0.74
N ASP A 30 -0.79 -9.22 1.00
CA ASP A 30 -2.19 -9.57 1.13
C ASP A 30 -3.00 -9.35 -0.17
N THR A 31 -4.14 -10.02 -0.27
CA THR A 31 -5.13 -9.81 -1.33
C THR A 31 -6.51 -9.63 -0.71
N LEU A 32 -7.07 -8.42 -0.87
CA LEU A 32 -8.42 -8.11 -0.43
C LEU A 32 -9.42 -8.23 -1.58
N LEU A 33 -10.47 -9.04 -1.40
CA LEU A 33 -11.57 -9.16 -2.33
C LEU A 33 -12.76 -8.32 -1.85
N LEU A 34 -13.22 -7.39 -2.68
CA LEU A 34 -14.43 -6.60 -2.43
C LEU A 34 -15.59 -7.15 -3.27
N PRO A 35 -16.54 -7.89 -2.67
CA PRO A 35 -17.70 -8.39 -3.40
C PRO A 35 -18.73 -7.28 -3.64
N ASN A 36 -19.59 -7.48 -4.64
CA ASN A 36 -20.74 -6.62 -4.93
C ASN A 36 -20.42 -5.14 -5.16
N VAL A 37 -19.24 -4.83 -5.72
CA VAL A 37 -18.87 -3.47 -6.13
C VAL A 37 -19.64 -3.13 -7.42
N PRO A 38 -20.46 -2.06 -7.44
CA PRO A 38 -21.19 -1.64 -8.62
C PRO A 38 -20.28 -1.30 -9.81
N GLU A 39 -20.83 -1.33 -11.03
CA GLU A 39 -20.13 -0.80 -12.20
C GLU A 39 -19.97 0.73 -12.06
N ALA A 40 -18.71 1.18 -11.98
CA ALA A 40 -18.33 2.58 -11.93
C ALA A 40 -16.81 2.72 -12.12
N GLU A 41 -16.36 3.97 -12.15
CA GLU A 41 -14.95 4.31 -11.97
C GLU A 41 -14.64 4.48 -10.49
N TYR A 42 -13.51 3.94 -10.06
CA TYR A 42 -13.03 3.98 -8.70
C TYR A 42 -11.59 4.45 -8.65
N SER A 43 -11.27 5.21 -7.60
CA SER A 43 -9.94 5.57 -7.18
C SER A 43 -9.54 4.67 -6.02
N VAL A 44 -8.62 3.75 -6.26
CA VAL A 44 -8.11 2.80 -5.27
C VAL A 44 -6.77 3.29 -4.78
N GLY A 45 -6.59 3.45 -3.48
CA GLY A 45 -5.34 3.89 -2.89
C GLY A 45 -4.95 3.07 -1.67
N LEU A 46 -3.70 3.22 -1.26
CA LEU A 46 -3.17 2.71 0.00
C LEU A 46 -2.84 3.88 0.92
N THR A 47 -3.20 3.77 2.19
CA THR A 47 -2.76 4.69 3.26
C THR A 47 -1.97 3.92 4.31
N GLY A 48 -1.28 4.65 5.19
CA GLY A 48 -0.44 4.03 6.22
C GLY A 48 0.93 3.58 5.70
N ILE A 49 1.26 3.85 4.43
CA ILE A 49 2.57 3.53 3.86
C ILE A 49 3.66 4.18 4.70
N ALA A 50 4.55 3.36 5.26
CA ALA A 50 5.64 3.82 6.09
C ALA A 50 6.55 4.81 5.33
N PRO A 51 7.20 5.77 6.02
CA PRO A 51 8.01 6.82 5.36
C PRO A 51 9.20 6.30 4.53
N ASN A 52 9.65 5.08 4.78
CA ASN A 52 10.70 4.42 4.01
C ASN A 52 10.18 3.62 2.82
N CYS A 53 8.88 3.66 2.56
CA CYS A 53 8.21 2.89 1.51
C CYS A 53 7.58 3.81 0.46
N ASP A 54 7.60 3.37 -0.79
CA ASP A 54 6.92 4.03 -1.90
C ASP A 54 5.98 3.04 -2.60
N SER A 55 4.76 3.47 -2.95
CA SER A 55 3.71 2.63 -3.54
C SER A 55 3.94 2.24 -5.01
N GLY A 56 5.01 2.74 -5.64
CA GLY A 56 5.52 2.29 -6.92
C GLY A 56 4.49 2.29 -8.05
N GLY A 57 4.42 3.37 -8.84
CA GLY A 57 3.49 3.48 -9.98
C GLY A 57 2.20 4.26 -9.68
N GLY A 58 2.25 5.11 -8.65
CA GLY A 58 1.19 6.06 -8.32
C GLY A 58 0.19 5.55 -7.28
N ASN A 59 -0.23 6.45 -6.41
CA ASN A 59 -1.24 6.22 -5.39
C ASN A 59 -1.99 7.54 -5.15
N PRO A 60 -3.31 7.60 -5.41
CA PRO A 60 -4.19 6.49 -5.79
C PRO A 60 -4.12 6.10 -7.29
N ARG A 61 -4.69 4.93 -7.62
CA ARG A 61 -4.84 4.36 -8.97
C ARG A 61 -6.30 4.36 -9.39
N GLY A 62 -6.59 4.89 -10.58
CA GLY A 62 -7.92 4.81 -11.19
C GLY A 62 -8.17 3.46 -11.85
N ILE A 63 -9.35 2.87 -11.61
CA ILE A 63 -9.83 1.66 -12.29
C ILE A 63 -11.30 1.81 -12.69
N ARG A 64 -11.71 1.02 -13.69
CA ARG A 64 -13.11 0.85 -14.05
C ARG A 64 -13.56 -0.57 -13.70
N VAL A 65 -14.66 -0.68 -12.96
CA VAL A 65 -15.35 -1.94 -12.69
C VAL A 65 -16.48 -2.07 -13.70
N GLU A 66 -16.55 -3.20 -14.39
CA GLU A 66 -17.64 -3.52 -15.33
C GLU A 66 -18.53 -4.61 -14.74
N GLY A 67 -19.84 -4.55 -15.03
CA GLY A 67 -20.81 -5.50 -14.49
C GLY A 67 -20.42 -6.96 -14.70
N GLY A 68 -20.38 -7.74 -13.61
CA GLY A 68 -20.08 -9.17 -13.63
C GLY A 68 -18.61 -9.54 -13.88
N ARG A 69 -17.69 -8.56 -13.94
CA ARG A 69 -16.25 -8.79 -14.09
C ARG A 69 -15.48 -8.43 -12.82
N VAL A 70 -14.32 -9.06 -12.64
CA VAL A 70 -13.37 -8.72 -11.57
C VAL A 70 -12.36 -7.72 -12.11
N ALA A 71 -12.34 -6.52 -11.55
CA ALA A 71 -11.24 -5.57 -11.75
C ALA A 71 -10.09 -5.90 -10.81
N ARG A 72 -8.84 -5.85 -11.29
CA ARG A 72 -7.63 -6.12 -10.48
C ARG A 72 -6.75 -4.88 -10.41
N VAL A 73 -6.32 -4.56 -9.19
CA VAL A 73 -5.33 -3.50 -8.91
C VAL A 73 -4.15 -4.14 -8.20
N ILE A 74 -2.94 -3.81 -8.65
CA ILE A 74 -1.70 -4.29 -8.03
C ILE A 74 -0.93 -3.06 -7.56
N PHE A 75 -0.57 -3.05 -6.28
CA PHE A 75 0.37 -2.10 -5.71
C PHE A 75 1.72 -2.79 -5.54
N GLN A 76 2.79 -2.14 -5.98
CA GLN A 76 4.15 -2.61 -5.79
C GLN A 76 4.82 -1.69 -4.79
N VAL A 77 4.60 -1.95 -3.50
CA VAL A 77 5.24 -1.16 -2.46
C VAL A 77 6.70 -1.57 -2.34
N LYS A 78 7.61 -0.61 -2.45
CA LYS A 78 9.04 -0.80 -2.29
C LYS A 78 9.51 -0.05 -1.07
N CYS A 79 10.03 -0.77 -0.09
CA CYS A 79 10.58 -0.20 1.12
C CYS A 79 12.11 -0.24 1.10
N HIS A 80 12.71 0.81 1.63
CA HIS A 80 14.15 0.90 1.85
C HIS A 80 14.48 0.53 3.29
N LEU A 81 15.68 -0.03 3.50
CA LEU A 81 16.21 -0.21 4.85
C LEU A 81 16.32 1.16 5.51
N GLN A 82 15.66 1.33 6.65
CA GLN A 82 15.97 2.45 7.54
C GLN A 82 17.22 2.06 8.33
N ASP A 83 18.32 2.75 8.07
CA ASP A 83 19.52 2.68 8.90
C ASP A 83 19.25 3.44 10.21
N PRO A 84 19.45 2.85 11.41
CA PRO A 84 19.37 3.58 12.67
C PRO A 84 20.42 4.70 12.83
N GLY A 85 21.32 4.89 11.86
CA GLY A 85 22.41 5.87 11.90
C GLY A 85 22.20 7.21 11.19
N SER A 86 21.08 7.47 10.52
CA SER A 86 20.93 8.71 9.72
C SER A 86 20.65 9.98 10.52
N ASP A 87 20.63 9.91 11.86
CA ASP A 87 20.50 11.07 12.76
C ASP A 87 21.77 11.24 13.62
N ARG A 88 22.92 11.43 12.99
CA ARG A 88 24.11 11.99 13.66
C ARG A 88 24.70 13.08 12.78
N THR A 89 24.14 14.27 12.93
CA THR A 89 24.78 15.51 12.49
C THR A 89 26.07 15.70 13.32
N PHE A 90 27.18 15.93 12.61
CA PHE A 90 28.51 16.21 13.14
C PHE A 90 28.59 17.57 13.83
#